data_AF-C8PRC2-F1
#
_entry.id   AF-C8PRC2-F1
#
_cell.length_a   1.000
_cell.length_b   1.000
_cell.length_c   1.000
_cell.angle_alpha   90.00
_cell.angle_beta   90.00
_cell.angle_gamma   90.00
#
_symmetry.space_group_name_H-M   'P 1'
#
loop_
_entity.id
_entity.type
_entity.pdbx_description
1 polymer ?
#
loop_
_entity_poly.entity_id
_entity_poly.type
_entity_poly.pdbx_seq_one_letter_code
_entity_poly.pdbx_strand_id
1 'polypeptide(L)'
;MGLSKTINVNVEPLDAEGWESLFSRNGFTVTQKRGMMTLLSPRGLLRDEGLWNTLHIIRCALKKENRAMFSKMYRYFNGHKYELGYICNVGVKSAAV
;
A
#
# COMPACT_ATOMS: atom_id res chain seq x y z
N MET A 1 1.28 15.78 -9.03
CA MET A 1 2.36 15.71 -8.01
C MET A 1 2.41 14.29 -7.48
N GLY A 2 3.51 13.55 -7.69
CA GLY A 2 3.55 12.10 -7.52
C GLY A 2 3.67 11.61 -6.07
N LEU A 3 3.22 10.36 -5.84
CA LEU A 3 3.29 9.61 -4.58
C LEU A 3 4.63 9.75 -3.88
N SER A 4 5.74 9.63 -4.61
CA SER A 4 7.09 9.62 -4.05
C SER A 4 7.42 10.84 -3.17
N LYS A 5 6.88 12.02 -3.49
CA LYS A 5 7.19 13.25 -2.73
C LYS A 5 6.44 13.35 -1.40
N THR A 6 5.36 12.60 -1.23
CA THR A 6 4.48 12.70 -0.06
C THR A 6 4.79 11.64 1.01
N ILE A 7 5.37 10.50 0.61
CA ILE A 7 5.70 9.39 1.52
C ILE A 7 7.19 9.17 1.76
N ASN A 8 8.08 9.97 1.14
CA ASN A 8 9.54 9.83 1.28
C ASN A 8 10.05 8.41 0.94
N VAL A 9 9.35 7.73 0.03
CA VAL A 9 9.73 6.42 -0.51
C VAL A 9 9.57 6.53 -2.01
N ASN A 10 10.60 6.13 -2.77
CA ASN A 10 10.58 6.15 -4.22
C ASN A 10 9.77 4.94 -4.71
N VAL A 11 8.44 5.08 -4.69
CA VAL A 11 7.53 4.03 -5.16
C VAL A 11 7.04 4.46 -6.53
N GLU A 12 7.35 3.68 -7.56
CA GLU A 12 6.61 3.76 -8.82
C GLU A 12 5.31 2.97 -8.65
N PRO A 13 4.16 3.65 -8.50
CA PRO A 13 2.88 2.95 -8.46
C PRO A 13 2.61 2.36 -9.84
N LEU A 14 2.87 1.07 -10.00
CA LEU A 14 2.38 0.32 -11.15
C LEU A 14 0.92 -0.08 -10.90
N ASP A 15 0.11 0.01 -11.96
CA ASP A 15 -1.20 -0.60 -11.99
C ASP A 15 -1.07 -2.13 -12.16
N ALA A 16 -2.23 -2.80 -12.20
CA ALA A 16 -2.26 -4.27 -12.29
C ALA A 16 -1.54 -4.81 -13.53
N GLU A 17 -1.75 -4.16 -14.67
CA GLU A 17 -1.15 -4.54 -15.95
C GLU A 17 0.36 -4.30 -15.96
N GLY A 18 0.82 -3.19 -15.38
CA GLY A 18 2.23 -2.90 -15.20
C GLY A 18 2.93 -3.97 -14.36
N TRP A 19 2.31 -4.42 -13.26
CA TRP A 19 2.84 -5.52 -12.45
C TRP A 19 2.85 -6.85 -13.20
N GLU A 20 1.76 -7.21 -13.86
CA GLU A 20 1.66 -8.46 -14.63
C GLU A 20 2.72 -8.51 -15.73
N SER A 21 2.83 -7.44 -16.52
CA SER A 21 3.83 -7.29 -17.58
C SER A 21 5.26 -7.42 -17.06
N LEU A 22 5.57 -6.81 -15.91
CA LEU A 22 6.89 -6.87 -15.31
C LEU A 22 7.26 -8.32 -14.97
N PHE A 23 6.35 -9.07 -14.34
CA PHE A 23 6.62 -10.45 -13.97
C PHE A 23 6.67 -11.39 -15.19
N SER A 24 5.78 -11.23 -16.17
CA SER A 24 5.78 -12.04 -17.38
C SER A 24 7.06 -11.87 -18.20
N ARG A 25 7.57 -10.64 -18.33
CA ARG A 25 8.87 -10.37 -18.98
C ARG A 25 10.06 -11.04 -18.28
N ASN A 26 9.92 -11.36 -17.00
CA ASN A 26 10.94 -12.06 -16.21
C ASN A 26 10.71 -13.57 -16.13
N GLY A 27 9.80 -14.14 -16.94
CA GLY A 27 9.56 -15.58 -17.03
C GLY A 27 8.64 -16.15 -15.95
N PHE A 28 7.81 -15.31 -15.34
CA PHE A 28 6.82 -15.73 -14.35
C PHE A 28 5.41 -15.67 -14.93
N THR A 29 4.64 -16.74 -14.71
CA THR A 29 3.18 -16.70 -14.86
C THR A 29 2.59 -16.21 -13.55
N VAL A 30 1.78 -15.14 -13.58
CA VAL A 30 1.28 -14.47 -12.38
C VAL A 30 -0.22 -14.57 -12.23
N THR A 31 -0.66 -14.89 -11.02
CA THR A 31 -2.05 -14.71 -10.57
C THR A 31 -2.13 -13.49 -9.67
N GLN A 32 -3.05 -12.58 -9.97
CA GLN A 32 -3.22 -11.33 -9.20
C GLN A 32 -4.50 -11.33 -8.37
N LYS A 33 -4.39 -10.87 -7.12
CA LYS A 33 -5.54 -10.48 -6.31
C LYS A 33 -5.45 -8.99 -6.00
N ARG A 34 -6.54 -8.28 -6.26
CA ARG A 34 -6.62 -6.82 -6.12
C ARG A 34 -7.72 -6.47 -5.13
N GLY A 35 -7.57 -5.34 -4.44
CA GLY A 35 -8.62 -4.82 -3.59
C GLY A 35 -8.32 -3.44 -3.03
N MET A 36 -9.28 -2.89 -2.28
CA MET A 36 -9.12 -1.59 -1.66
C MET A 36 -8.03 -1.62 -0.60
N MET A 37 -7.17 -0.59 -0.59
CA MET A 37 -6.17 -0.44 0.45
C MET A 37 -6.80 0.23 1.68
N THR A 38 -6.70 -0.42 2.84
CA THR A 38 -7.23 0.09 4.11
C THR A 38 -6.17 0.78 4.98
N LEU A 39 -4.99 1.03 4.42
CA LEU A 39 -3.83 1.60 5.11
C LEU A 39 -4.20 2.96 5.76
N LEU A 40 -3.92 3.08 7.05
CA LEU A 40 -4.25 4.24 7.90
C LEU A 40 -5.75 4.58 8.02
N SER A 41 -6.65 3.74 7.51
CA SER A 41 -8.06 3.87 7.84
C SER A 41 -8.30 3.35 9.27
N PRO A 42 -9.03 4.08 10.13
CA PRO A 42 -9.29 3.63 11.51
C PRO A 42 -9.97 2.25 11.56
N ARG A 43 -10.84 1.96 10.58
CA ARG A 43 -11.51 0.66 10.44
C ARG A 43 -10.55 -0.46 9.99
N GLY A 44 -9.62 -0.15 9.09
CA GLY A 44 -8.58 -1.09 8.62
C GLY A 44 -7.62 -1.45 9.74
N LEU A 45 -7.06 -0.45 10.42
CA LEU A 45 -6.18 -0.67 11.57
C LEU A 45 -6.85 -1.52 12.63
N LEU A 46 -8.11 -1.25 12.97
CA LEU A 46 -8.83 -2.03 13.97
C LEU A 46 -9.01 -3.50 13.54
N ARG A 47 -9.27 -3.76 12.25
CA ARG A 47 -9.41 -5.12 11.71
C ARG A 47 -8.07 -5.86 11.66
N ASP A 48 -7.00 -5.15 11.30
CA ASP A 48 -5.70 -5.75 10.97
C ASP A 48 -4.81 -5.88 12.22
N GLU A 49 -4.89 -4.95 13.18
CA GLU A 49 -4.02 -4.85 14.37
C GLU A 49 -4.77 -5.05 15.71
N GLY A 50 -6.11 -4.93 15.71
CA GLY A 50 -6.92 -4.93 16.93
C GLY A 50 -6.90 -3.60 17.69
N LEU A 51 -7.75 -3.48 18.72
CA LEU A 51 -8.04 -2.21 19.40
C LEU A 51 -6.81 -1.59 20.09
N TRP A 52 -6.07 -2.40 20.85
CA TRP A 52 -4.94 -1.93 21.65
C TRP A 52 -3.76 -1.45 20.81
N ASN A 53 -3.37 -2.22 19.79
CA ASN A 53 -2.31 -1.81 18.87
C ASN A 53 -2.73 -0.61 18.02
N THR A 54 -3.99 -0.55 17.58
CA THR A 54 -4.51 0.63 16.86
C THR A 54 -4.40 1.90 17.70
N LEU A 55 -4.80 1.86 18.97
CA LEU A 55 -4.64 3.00 19.89
C LEU A 55 -3.17 3.37 20.11
N HIS A 56 -2.29 2.39 20.22
CA HIS A 56 -0.85 2.63 20.33
C HIS A 56 -0.29 3.33 19.07
N ILE A 57 -0.64 2.85 17.88
CA ILE A 57 -0.24 3.44 16.59
C ILE A 57 -0.74 4.88 16.49
N ILE A 58 -2.01 5.12 16.82
CA ILE A 58 -2.58 6.48 16.82
C ILE A 58 -1.86 7.38 17.82
N ARG A 59 -1.57 6.88 19.04
CA ARG A 59 -0.83 7.66 20.05
C ARG A 59 0.59 8.00 19.59
N CYS A 60 1.28 7.08 18.94
CA CYS A 60 2.60 7.32 18.34
C CYS A 60 2.54 8.28 17.15
N ALA A 61 1.49 8.19 16.33
CA ALA A 61 1.22 9.10 15.22
C ALA A 61 0.91 10.54 15.69
N LEU A 62 0.27 10.69 16.85
CA LEU A 62 -0.08 12.01 17.42
C LEU A 62 1.09 12.71 18.12
N LYS A 63 2.23 12.04 18.35
CA LYS A 63 3.45 12.68 18.87
C LYS A 63 3.88 13.83 17.94
N LYS A 64 4.32 14.97 18.48
CA LYS A 64 4.63 16.19 17.71
C LYS A 64 5.57 15.94 16.53
N GLU A 65 6.58 15.09 16.73
CA GLU A 65 7.57 14.71 15.72
C GLU A 65 6.93 13.95 14.53
N ASN A 66 5.97 13.07 14.80
CA ASN A 66 5.35 12.20 13.79
C ASN A 66 4.09 12.80 13.18
N ARG A 67 3.43 13.73 13.88
CA ARG A 67 2.12 14.27 13.52
C ARG A 67 2.10 14.90 12.13
N ALA A 68 3.14 15.64 11.77
CA ALA A 68 3.23 16.30 10.47
C ALA A 68 3.32 15.30 9.31
N MET A 69 4.13 14.25 9.47
CA MET A 69 4.26 13.17 8.48
C MET A 69 2.97 12.34 8.40
N PHE A 70 2.44 11.92 9.54
CA PHE A 70 1.23 11.12 9.60
C PHE A 70 0.01 11.83 9.01
N SER A 71 -0.15 13.13 9.30
CA SER A 71 -1.25 13.92 8.73
C SER A 71 -1.16 14.00 7.19
N LYS A 72 0.04 14.17 6.63
CA LYS A 72 0.26 14.15 5.18
C LYS A 72 -0.11 12.79 4.57
N MET A 73 0.40 11.71 5.16
CA MET A 73 0.09 10.34 4.71
C MET A 73 -1.42 10.06 4.81
N TYR A 74 -2.03 10.34 5.96
CA TYR A 74 -3.46 10.13 6.19
C TYR A 74 -4.33 10.90 5.19
N ARG A 75 -4.02 12.17 4.93
CA ARG A 75 -4.77 12.98 3.95
C ARG A 75 -4.58 12.46 2.54
N TYR A 76 -3.36 12.04 2.19
CA TYR A 76 -3.05 11.49 0.88
C TYR A 76 -3.80 10.18 0.62
N PHE A 77 -3.66 9.19 1.50
CA PHE A 77 -4.30 7.88 1.35
C PHE A 77 -5.82 7.94 1.42
N ASN A 78 -6.39 8.74 2.32
CA ASN A 78 -7.86 8.89 2.37
C ASN A 78 -8.43 9.70 1.20
N GLY A 79 -7.69 10.70 0.69
CA GLY A 79 -8.09 11.47 -0.48
C GLY A 79 -8.10 10.63 -1.76
N HIS A 80 -7.15 9.70 -1.89
CA HIS A 80 -6.99 8.84 -3.08
C HIS A 80 -7.43 7.40 -2.82
N LYS A 81 -8.32 7.15 -1.84
CA LYS A 81 -8.74 5.80 -1.42
C LYS A 81 -9.43 4.97 -2.52
N TYR A 82 -9.92 5.62 -3.57
CA TYR A 82 -10.53 4.99 -4.74
C TYR A 82 -9.55 4.77 -5.88
N GLU A 83 -8.43 5.48 -5.87
CA GLU A 83 -7.36 5.39 -6.87
C GLU A 83 -6.23 4.46 -6.41
N LEU A 84 -6.11 4.26 -5.09
CA LEU A 84 -5.09 3.41 -4.48
C LEU A 84 -5.70 2.11 -3.95
N GLY A 85 -5.21 1.00 -4.48
CA GLY A 85 -5.53 -0.34 -4.03
C GLY A 85 -4.28 -1.10 -3.61
N TYR A 86 -4.48 -2.30 -3.05
CA TYR A 86 -3.41 -3.28 -2.95
C TYR A 86 -3.46 -4.23 -4.15
N ILE A 87 -2.29 -4.69 -4.58
CA ILE A 87 -2.13 -5.75 -5.57
C ILE A 87 -1.23 -6.80 -4.94
N CYS A 88 -1.76 -8.02 -4.83
CA CYS A 88 -1.01 -9.20 -4.42
C CYS A 88 -0.73 -10.03 -5.68
N ASN A 89 0.54 -10.32 -5.94
CA ASN A 89 1.00 -11.11 -7.08
C ASN A 89 1.54 -12.44 -6.58
N VAL A 90 1.08 -13.55 -7.16
CA VAL A 90 1.65 -14.89 -6.94
C VAL A 90 2.22 -15.36 -8.27
N GLY A 91 3.55 -15.45 -8.36
CA GLY A 91 4.27 -15.86 -9.57
C GLY A 91 4.76 -17.31 -9.50
N VAL A 92 4.51 -18.08 -10.55
CA VAL A 92 5.14 -19.39 -10.77
C VAL A 92 6.20 -19.23 -11.86
N LYS A 93 7.44 -19.58 -11.54
CA LYS A 93 8.53 -19.57 -12.52
C LYS A 93 8.28 -20.71 -13.49
N SER A 94 8.06 -20.39 -14.76
CA SER A 94 7.98 -21.43 -15.79
C SER A 94 9.36 -22.07 -15.90
N ALA A 95 9.47 -23.38 -15.64
CA ALA A 95 10.67 -24.12 -15.99
C ALA A 95 10.86 -23.93 -17.50
N ALA A 96 12.03 -23.43 -17.90
CA ALA A 96 12.38 -23.33 -19.30
C ALA A 96 12.14 -24.70 -19.96
N VAL A 97 11.39 -24.70 -21.07
CA VAL A 97 11.37 -25.84 -21.99
C VAL A 97 12.72 -25.89 -22.68
#